data_AF-A0AAE3EDU5-F1
#
_entry.id   AF-A0AAE3EDU5-F1
#
_cell.length_a   1.000
_cell.length_b   1.000
_cell.length_c   1.000
_cell.angle_alpha   90.00
_cell.angle_beta   90.00
_cell.angle_gamma   90.00
#
_symmetry.space_group_name_H-M   'P 1'
#
loop_
_entity.id
_entity.type
_entity.pdbx_description
1 polymer ?
#
loop_
_entity_poly.entity_id
_entity_poly.type
_entity_poly.pdbx_seq_one_letter_code
_entity_poly.pdbx_strand_id
1 'polypeptide(L)'
;MNNNSEFMPVECLNVPKVLFYDKQYEDLSMDAKLIYALLLDRKEMAIRNEWVDEYGDTYVIYPKQEMKKYLNISRYRIDQALAELEEHDQMVEVTVPYPGKAIPKGERL
;
A
#
# COMPACT_ATOMS: atom_id res chain seq x y z
N MET A 1 1.24 -1.65 43.46
CA MET A 1 1.97 -1.93 42.20
C MET A 1 0.91 -2.28 41.18
N ASN A 2 0.42 -1.27 40.45
CA ASN A 2 -0.64 -1.47 39.46
C ASN A 2 0.02 -1.75 38.12
N ASN A 3 0.11 -3.03 37.76
CA ASN A 3 0.51 -3.47 36.43
C ASN A 3 -0.68 -3.29 35.48
N ASN A 4 -1.03 -2.03 35.21
CA ASN A 4 -1.80 -1.69 34.02
C ASN A 4 -0.78 -1.59 32.89
N SER A 5 -0.47 -2.73 32.29
CA SER A 5 0.08 -2.76 30.93
C SER A 5 -1.01 -2.20 30.02
N GLU A 6 -1.09 -0.87 29.93
CA GLU A 6 -1.87 -0.18 28.90
C GLU A 6 -1.50 -0.82 27.57
N PHE A 7 -2.45 -1.54 26.97
CA PHE A 7 -2.37 -1.91 25.57
C PHE A 7 -2.31 -0.59 24.79
N MET A 8 -1.10 -0.14 24.46
CA MET A 8 -0.95 0.90 23.45
C MET A 8 -1.54 0.33 22.17
N PRO A 9 -2.54 0.99 21.55
CA PRO A 9 -2.99 0.60 20.23
C PRO A 9 -1.81 0.82 19.28
N VAL A 10 -1.12 -0.28 18.96
CA VAL A 10 -0.11 -0.27 17.91
C VAL A 10 -0.86 -0.40 16.60
N GLU A 11 -0.61 0.50 15.66
CA GLU A 11 -1.14 0.37 14.31
C GLU A 11 -0.57 -0.90 13.69
N CYS A 12 -1.45 -1.83 13.35
CA CYS A 12 -1.10 -3.13 12.80
C CYS A 12 -1.29 -3.12 11.29
N LEU A 13 -0.28 -3.58 10.54
CA LEU A 13 -0.41 -3.81 9.12
C LEU A 13 -1.19 -5.10 8.85
N ASN A 14 -2.35 -4.99 8.20
CA ASN A 14 -3.14 -6.14 7.81
C ASN A 14 -2.63 -6.74 6.50
N VAL A 15 -1.99 -7.89 6.59
CA VAL A 15 -1.52 -8.63 5.41
C VAL A 15 -2.57 -9.68 5.01
N PRO A 16 -3.11 -9.63 3.79
CA PRO A 16 -4.05 -10.64 3.30
C PRO A 16 -3.41 -12.02 3.29
N LYS A 17 -3.99 -12.96 4.04
CA LYS A 17 -3.47 -14.33 4.15
C LYS A 17 -3.41 -15.04 2.79
N VAL A 18 -4.28 -14.63 1.85
CA VAL A 18 -4.33 -15.17 0.48
C VAL A 18 -2.99 -15.10 -0.24
N LEU A 19 -2.19 -14.08 0.06
CA LEU A 19 -0.84 -13.91 -0.50
C LEU A 19 0.14 -15.04 -0.10
N PHE A 20 -0.17 -15.81 0.94
CA PHE A 20 0.71 -16.85 1.46
C PHE A 20 0.29 -18.28 1.11
N TYR A 21 -1.00 -18.50 0.82
CA TYR A 21 -1.51 -19.85 0.53
C TYR A 21 -2.01 -20.03 -0.90
N ASP A 22 -2.27 -18.94 -1.62
CA ASP A 22 -2.71 -19.03 -3.00
C ASP A 22 -1.52 -19.14 -3.95
N LYS A 23 -1.59 -20.10 -4.86
CA LYS A 23 -0.54 -20.38 -5.85
C LYS A 23 -0.32 -19.21 -6.79
N GLN A 24 -1.34 -18.40 -7.02
CA GLN A 24 -1.23 -17.21 -7.89
C GLN A 24 -0.27 -16.15 -7.32
N TYR A 25 -0.01 -16.18 -6.00
CA TYR A 25 0.85 -15.24 -5.28
C TYR A 25 2.08 -15.92 -4.67
N GLU A 26 2.33 -17.19 -5.03
CA GLU A 26 3.46 -17.97 -4.50
C GLU A 26 4.79 -17.37 -4.97
N ASP A 27 4.84 -16.90 -6.22
CA ASP A 27 6.02 -16.30 -6.85
C ASP A 27 6.32 -14.87 -6.36
N LEU A 28 5.38 -14.21 -5.68
CA LEU A 28 5.59 -12.87 -5.15
C LEU A 28 6.64 -12.87 -4.04
N SER A 29 7.57 -11.91 -4.11
CA SER A 29 8.52 -11.69 -3.02
C SER A 29 7.83 -11.28 -1.72
N MET A 30 8.46 -11.56 -0.58
CA MET A 30 7.97 -11.10 0.72
C MET A 30 7.82 -9.57 0.75
N ASP A 31 8.74 -8.86 0.08
CA ASP A 31 8.73 -7.41 -0.05
C ASP A 31 7.47 -6.94 -0.82
N ALA A 32 7.11 -7.61 -1.91
CA ALA A 32 5.88 -7.35 -2.67
C ALA A 32 4.60 -7.57 -1.84
N LYS A 33 4.54 -8.68 -1.07
CA LYS A 33 3.38 -8.98 -0.21
C LYS A 33 3.18 -7.90 0.86
N LEU A 34 4.28 -7.40 1.44
CA LEU A 34 4.24 -6.31 2.42
C LEU A 34 3.85 -4.97 1.80
N ILE A 35 4.38 -4.64 0.60
CA ILE A 35 3.99 -3.43 -0.14
C ILE A 35 2.50 -3.47 -0.49
N TYR A 36 2.00 -4.61 -0.95
CA TYR A 36 0.58 -4.77 -1.24
C TYR A 36 -0.29 -4.58 0.00
N ALA A 37 0.11 -5.13 1.16
CA ALA A 37 -0.58 -4.90 2.42
C ALA A 37 -0.61 -3.41 2.82
N LEU A 38 0.50 -2.68 2.64
CA LEU A 38 0.56 -1.24 2.93
C LEU A 38 -0.36 -0.44 2.00
N LEU A 39 -0.38 -0.79 0.72
CA LEU A 39 -1.26 -0.17 -0.26
C LEU A 39 -2.73 -0.45 0.06
N LEU A 40 -3.05 -1.67 0.49
CA LEU A 40 -4.40 -2.05 0.88
C LEU A 40 -4.87 -1.30 2.13
N ASP A 41 -4.02 -1.20 3.16
CA ASP A 41 -4.33 -0.43 4.36
C ASP A 41 -4.59 1.05 4.05
N ARG A 42 -3.75 1.64 3.20
CA ARG A 42 -3.95 3.01 2.70
C ARG A 42 -5.20 3.15 1.83
N LYS A 43 -5.55 2.13 1.04
CA LYS A 43 -6.80 2.11 0.26
C LYS A 43 -8.02 2.03 1.16
N GLU A 44 -8.02 1.18 2.18
CA GLU A 44 -9.10 1.13 3.16
C GLU A 44 -9.23 2.44 3.94
N MET A 45 -8.13 3.14 4.22
CA MET A 45 -8.15 4.48 4.78
C MET A 45 -8.78 5.49 3.80
N ALA A 46 -8.39 5.46 2.52
CA ALA A 46 -8.97 6.33 1.49
C ALA A 46 -10.48 6.08 1.31
N ILE A 47 -10.92 4.83 1.26
CA ILE A 47 -12.34 4.46 1.18
C ILE A 47 -13.10 4.98 2.40
N ARG A 48 -12.57 4.77 3.62
CA ARG A 48 -13.19 5.23 4.87
C ARG A 48 -13.28 6.76 4.96
N ASN A 49 -12.32 7.47 4.38
CA ASN A 49 -12.31 8.93 4.32
C ASN A 49 -13.06 9.48 3.09
N GLU A 50 -13.74 8.63 2.31
CA GLU A 50 -14.44 9.01 1.08
C GLU A 50 -13.55 9.78 0.10
N TRP A 51 -12.29 9.38 0.00
CA TRP A 51 -11.33 9.92 -0.98
C TRP A 51 -11.61 9.33 -2.35
N VAL A 52 -12.70 9.81 -2.93
CA VAL A 52 -13.12 9.55 -4.30
C VAL A 52 -12.67 10.70 -5.19
N ASP A 53 -12.17 10.38 -6.38
CA ASP A 53 -11.94 11.39 -7.38
C ASP A 53 -13.26 11.95 -7.95
N GLU A 54 -13.13 12.92 -8.85
CA GLU A 54 -14.26 13.55 -9.54
C GLU A 54 -15.05 12.59 -10.45
N TYR A 55 -14.52 11.40 -10.72
CA TYR A 55 -15.11 10.34 -11.54
C TYR A 55 -15.70 9.18 -10.70
N GLY A 56 -15.55 9.22 -9.37
CA GLY A 56 -16.01 8.17 -8.47
C GLY A 56 -15.02 7.03 -8.28
N ASP A 57 -13.78 7.16 -8.76
CA ASP A 57 -12.72 6.19 -8.59
C ASP A 57 -11.91 6.48 -7.31
N THR A 58 -11.76 5.45 -6.46
CA THR A 58 -10.92 5.55 -5.25
C THR A 58 -9.46 5.29 -5.62
N TYR A 59 -8.63 6.32 -5.53
CA TYR A 59 -7.19 6.22 -5.76
C TYR A 59 -6.40 6.63 -4.51
N VAL A 60 -5.18 6.12 -4.39
CA VAL A 60 -4.28 6.42 -3.28
C VAL A 60 -2.97 6.93 -3.85
N ILE A 61 -2.50 8.07 -3.36
CA ILE A 61 -1.14 8.54 -3.64
C ILE A 61 -0.24 7.99 -2.54
N TYR A 62 0.59 7.01 -2.88
CA TYR A 62 1.55 6.47 -1.91
C TYR A 62 2.99 6.67 -2.40
N PRO A 63 3.76 7.60 -1.79
CA PRO A 63 5.11 7.90 -2.24
C PRO A 63 6.02 6.68 -2.02
N LYS A 64 6.83 6.32 -3.04
CA LYS A 64 7.87 5.29 -2.90
C LYS A 64 8.85 5.58 -1.75
N GLN A 65 9.03 6.86 -1.41
CA GLN A 65 9.87 7.29 -0.30
C GLN A 65 9.24 6.97 1.07
N GLU A 66 7.91 7.04 1.20
CA GLU A 66 7.20 6.58 2.40
C GLU A 66 7.32 5.07 2.54
N MET A 67 7.02 4.31 1.49
CA MET A 67 7.18 2.84 1.48
C MET A 67 8.59 2.45 1.92
N LYS A 68 9.61 3.15 1.41
CA LYS A 68 11.01 2.97 1.82
C LYS A 68 11.23 3.21 3.31
N LYS A 69 10.62 4.25 3.87
CA LYS A 69 10.76 4.59 5.29
C LYS A 69 10.06 3.55 6.17
N TYR A 70 8.89 3.06 5.77
CA TYR A 70 8.14 2.04 6.50
C TYR A 70 8.80 0.66 6.46
N LEU A 71 9.22 0.21 5.27
CA LEU A 71 9.79 -1.13 5.08
C LEU A 71 11.32 -1.17 5.24
N ASN A 72 11.98 -0.01 5.32
CA ASN A 72 13.44 0.13 5.39
C ASN A 72 14.21 -0.61 4.28
N ILE A 73 13.61 -0.72 3.09
CA ILE A 73 14.19 -1.40 1.91
C ILE A 73 14.77 -0.41 0.90
N SER A 74 15.65 -0.88 0.02
CA SER A 74 16.21 -0.03 -1.03
C SER A 74 15.14 0.37 -2.05
N ARG A 75 15.31 1.54 -2.68
CA ARG A 75 14.40 2.00 -3.73
C ARG A 75 14.27 0.97 -4.87
N TYR A 76 15.39 0.34 -5.21
CA TYR A 76 15.43 -0.74 -6.20
C TYR A 76 14.51 -1.92 -5.84
N ARG A 77 14.52 -2.37 -4.58
CA ARG A 77 13.62 -3.45 -4.12
C ARG A 77 12.15 -3.05 -4.17
N ILE A 78 11.83 -1.78 -3.87
CA ILE A 78 10.46 -1.26 -3.99
C ILE A 78 10.03 -1.26 -5.45
N ASP A 79 10.88 -0.76 -6.34
CA ASP A 79 10.58 -0.74 -7.77
C ASP A 79 10.40 -2.16 -8.33
N GLN A 80 11.25 -3.11 -7.91
CA GLN A 80 11.12 -4.51 -8.30
C GLN A 80 9.83 -5.15 -7.75
N ALA A 81 9.53 -4.94 -6.46
CA ALA A 81 8.32 -5.47 -5.84
C ALA A 81 7.05 -4.87 -6.44
N LEU A 82 7.07 -3.59 -6.82
CA LEU A 82 5.96 -2.96 -7.54
C LEU A 82 5.79 -3.54 -8.94
N ALA A 83 6.90 -3.81 -9.65
CA ALA A 83 6.84 -4.48 -10.96
C ALA A 83 6.28 -5.90 -10.84
N GLU A 84 6.67 -6.66 -9.81
CA GLU A 84 6.12 -7.99 -9.53
C GLU A 84 4.60 -7.93 -9.29
N LEU A 85 4.11 -6.92 -8.57
CA LEU A 85 2.67 -6.72 -8.31
C LEU A 85 1.88 -6.24 -9.54
N GLU A 86 2.54 -5.53 -10.46
CA GLU A 86 1.93 -5.09 -11.73
C GLU A 86 1.82 -6.27 -12.70
N GLU A 87 2.84 -7.14 -12.74
CA GLU A 87 2.89 -8.33 -13.59
C GLU A 87 1.95 -9.44 -13.10
N HIS A 88 1.81 -9.61 -11.77
CA HIS A 88 0.83 -10.53 -11.18
C HIS A 88 -0.56 -9.87 -11.11
N ASP A 89 -1.39 -10.16 -12.11
CA ASP A 89 -2.86 -9.94 -12.11
C ASP A 89 -3.32 -8.47 -11.99
N GLN A 90 -2.46 -7.48 -12.32
CA GLN A 90 -2.76 -6.05 -12.17
C GLN A 90 -3.28 -5.68 -10.77
N MET A 91 -2.78 -6.34 -9.72
CA MET A 91 -3.21 -6.08 -8.35
C MET A 91 -3.00 -4.62 -7.92
N VAL A 92 -2.02 -3.95 -8.54
CA VAL A 92 -1.71 -2.54 -8.35
C VAL A 92 -1.39 -1.93 -9.70
N GLU A 93 -2.12 -0.88 -10.07
CA GLU A 93 -1.73 -0.03 -11.20
C GLU A 93 -0.86 1.12 -10.67
N VAL A 94 0.46 1.04 -10.91
CA VAL A 94 1.40 2.10 -10.53
C VAL A 94 1.34 3.19 -11.58
N THR A 95 0.33 4.05 -11.51
CA THR A 95 0.27 5.22 -12.40
C THR A 95 1.26 6.29 -11.93
N VAL A 96 2.11 6.77 -12.84
CA VAL A 96 2.83 8.03 -12.63
C VAL A 96 1.79 9.15 -12.78
N PRO A 97 1.75 10.15 -11.87
CA PRO A 97 0.86 11.29 -12.06
C PRO A 97 1.26 11.97 -13.38
N TYR A 98 0.40 11.87 -14.39
CA TYR A 98 0.61 12.51 -15.68
C TYR A 98 0.79 14.02 -15.43
N PRO A 99 1.85 14.66 -15.98
CA PRO A 99 2.08 16.09 -15.81
C PRO A 99 0.98 16.84 -16.56
N GLY A 100 -0.11 17.18 -15.87
CA GLY A 100 -1.23 17.93 -16.45
C GLY A 100 -2.64 17.51 -16.00
N LYS A 101 -2.82 16.35 -15.34
CA LYS A 101 -4.09 16.08 -14.64
C LYS A 101 -4.00 16.66 -13.24
N ALA A 102 -5.02 17.44 -12.84
CA ALA A 102 -5.15 17.93 -11.48
C ALA A 102 -5.11 16.72 -10.55
N ILE A 103 -4.06 16.64 -9.72
CA ILE A 103 -4.05 15.74 -8.58
C ILE A 103 -5.25 16.20 -7.74
N PRO A 104 -6.33 15.41 -7.61
CA PRO A 104 -7.44 15.83 -6.77
C PRO A 104 -6.87 16.05 -5.37
N LYS A 105 -7.43 17.03 -4.64
CA LYS A 105 -6.91 17.53 -3.36
C LYS A 105 -6.97 16.50 -2.20
N GLY A 106 -6.68 15.23 -2.46
CA GLY A 106 -6.25 14.25 -1.48
C GLY A 106 -4.86 14.62 -1.01
N GLU A 107 -4.77 14.95 0.26
CA GLU A 107 -3.61 15.46 0.97
C GLU A 107 -2.35 14.64 0.63
N ARG A 108 -1.31 15.33 0.14
CA ARG A 108 0.05 14.79 0.15
C ARG A 108 0.45 14.67 1.63
N LEU A 109 0.28 13.50 2.22
CA LEU A 109 0.93 13.13 3.47
C LEU A 109 2.22 12.38 3.16
#